data_AF-A0A2V8U7D3-F1
#
_entry.id   AF-A0A2V8U7D3-F1
#
_cell.length_a   1.000
_cell.length_b   1.000
_cell.length_c   1.000
_cell.angle_alpha   90.00
_cell.angle_beta   90.00
_cell.angle_gamma   90.00
#
_symmetry.space_group_name_H-M   'P 1'
#
loop_
_entity.id
_entity.type
_entity.pdbx_description
1 polymer ?
#
loop_
_entity_poly.entity_id
_entity_poly.type
_entity_poly.pdbx_seq_one_letter_code
_entity_poly.pdbx_strand_id
1 'polypeptide(L)'
;MEAVTGHVSHGAMIRLRVLVVLALLAMAGVKAAGQAAPSPYAGSEACQTCHEDIFNAFAKNPHHLVETDARPGWKAGGWQGRACESCHGPAQKHTESASAEDIRNPAKLAAAAAGRVCLSCHLNQPTHAGRLESSHAKNDVSCTACHKVHGNGPSGLVARTASAINQQCSSCHTGVWAQFQRPSHHRLPEGAMSCVDCHNPHGSIRPAMTQAFGANEPGCLKCHGEKRGPFAFEHAPVRFEGCRSCHEPHGSANPRMLARQEVRNLCLECHANLPRVTNTNAALGVVPPAFHDLRSPRFRNCTVCHQKIHGSHVDRNLLR
;
A
#
# COMPACT_ATOMS: atom_id res chain seq x y z
N MET A 1 31.93 -105.56 6.16
CA MET A 1 32.36 -104.16 5.94
C MET A 1 31.13 -103.40 5.52
N GLU A 2 30.67 -102.54 6.41
CA GLU A 2 29.35 -101.90 6.41
C GLU A 2 29.19 -100.89 5.27
N ALA A 3 28.03 -100.90 4.61
CA ALA A 3 27.63 -99.87 3.67
C ALA A 3 26.23 -99.36 4.04
N VAL A 4 26.21 -98.09 4.43
CA VAL A 4 25.08 -97.28 4.90
C VAL A 4 24.06 -97.08 3.78
N THR A 5 22.78 -97.30 4.10
CA THR A 5 21.63 -96.94 3.24
C THR A 5 21.12 -95.54 3.60
N GLY A 6 20.91 -94.70 2.58
CA GLY A 6 20.30 -93.37 2.71
C GLY A 6 19.37 -93.10 1.53
N HIS A 7 18.08 -92.91 1.83
CA HIS A 7 17.00 -92.60 0.89
C HIS A 7 17.15 -91.19 0.29
N VAL A 8 16.78 -91.00 -0.99
CA VAL A 8 16.53 -89.68 -1.59
C VAL A 8 15.17 -89.65 -2.29
N SER A 9 14.39 -88.63 -1.93
CA SER A 9 12.99 -88.38 -2.24
C SER A 9 12.74 -87.68 -3.58
N HIS A 10 11.54 -87.94 -4.12
CA HIS A 10 10.97 -87.44 -5.37
C HIS A 10 10.76 -85.91 -5.35
N GLY A 11 11.50 -85.14 -6.15
CA GLY A 11 11.40 -83.67 -6.14
C GLY A 11 11.77 -82.92 -7.42
N ALA A 12 11.75 -83.54 -8.60
CA ALA A 12 12.34 -82.92 -9.81
C ALA A 12 11.37 -82.62 -10.98
N MET A 13 10.11 -83.06 -10.97
CA MET A 13 9.27 -83.01 -12.18
C MET A 13 8.12 -81.97 -12.19
N ILE A 14 8.05 -81.05 -11.23
CA ILE A 14 6.98 -80.02 -11.16
C ILE A 14 7.46 -78.60 -11.55
N ARG A 15 8.77 -78.40 -11.76
CA ARG A 15 9.33 -77.04 -11.96
C ARG A 15 9.42 -76.54 -13.40
N LEU A 16 9.13 -77.36 -14.42
CA LEU A 16 9.36 -76.96 -15.82
C LEU A 16 8.13 -76.48 -16.59
N ARG A 17 6.90 -76.72 -16.12
CA ARG A 17 5.67 -76.25 -16.80
C ARG A 17 5.13 -74.89 -16.33
N VAL A 18 5.69 -74.32 -15.27
CA VAL A 18 5.26 -73.01 -14.73
C VAL A 18 6.02 -71.84 -15.39
N LEU A 19 7.20 -72.08 -15.96
CA LEU A 19 8.06 -71.01 -16.49
C LEU A 19 7.68 -70.49 -17.88
N VAL A 20 6.89 -71.23 -18.68
CA VAL A 20 6.51 -70.78 -20.04
C VAL A 20 5.20 -69.98 -20.04
N VAL A 21 4.30 -70.20 -19.08
CA VAL A 21 3.03 -69.42 -18.98
C VAL A 21 3.25 -68.04 -18.36
N LEU A 22 4.27 -67.87 -17.51
CA LEU A 22 4.62 -66.57 -16.91
C LEU A 22 5.33 -65.61 -17.87
N ALA A 23 5.93 -66.10 -18.96
CA ALA A 23 6.62 -65.25 -19.94
C ALA A 23 5.65 -64.57 -20.94
N LEU A 24 4.44 -65.11 -21.14
CA LEU A 24 3.43 -64.53 -22.05
C LEU A 24 2.48 -63.53 -21.37
N LEU A 25 2.47 -63.47 -20.03
CA LEU A 25 1.70 -62.49 -19.26
C LEU A 25 2.49 -61.21 -18.92
N ALA A 26 3.79 -61.17 -19.22
CA ALA A 26 4.66 -60.02 -18.92
C ALA A 26 4.68 -58.93 -20.02
N MET A 27 3.94 -59.10 -21.13
CA MET A 27 3.87 -58.10 -22.22
C MET A 27 2.53 -57.37 -22.36
N ALA A 28 1.55 -57.61 -21.48
CA ALA A 28 0.24 -56.94 -21.52
C ALA A 28 0.11 -55.75 -20.55
N GLY A 29 1.24 -55.21 -20.08
CA GLY A 29 1.30 -54.18 -19.05
C GLY A 29 1.93 -52.87 -19.46
N VAL A 30 1.92 -52.49 -20.75
CA VAL A 30 2.17 -51.10 -21.12
C VAL A 30 0.92 -50.33 -20.71
N LYS A 31 0.92 -49.79 -19.47
CA LYS A 31 0.07 -48.65 -19.14
C LYS A 31 0.34 -47.61 -20.22
N ALA A 32 -0.66 -47.40 -21.08
CA ALA A 32 -0.72 -46.17 -21.85
C ALA A 32 -0.52 -45.04 -20.84
N ALA A 33 0.60 -44.33 -20.94
CA ALA A 33 0.77 -43.07 -20.26
C ALA A 33 -0.40 -42.22 -20.75
N GLY A 34 -1.42 -42.07 -19.91
CA GLY A 34 -2.53 -41.18 -20.21
C GLY A 34 -1.90 -39.85 -20.56
N GLN A 35 -2.06 -39.42 -21.82
CA GLN A 35 -1.66 -38.10 -22.25
C GLN A 35 -2.28 -37.15 -21.24
N ALA A 36 -1.42 -36.47 -20.47
CA ALA A 36 -1.87 -35.40 -19.61
C ALA A 36 -2.71 -34.47 -20.49
N ALA A 37 -3.92 -34.16 -20.06
CA ALA A 37 -4.78 -33.25 -20.80
C ALA A 37 -3.95 -32.00 -21.15
N PRO A 38 -4.00 -31.52 -22.42
CA PRO A 38 -3.18 -30.40 -22.84
C PRO A 38 -3.37 -29.24 -21.86
N SER A 39 -2.25 -28.79 -21.29
CA SER A 39 -2.25 -27.68 -20.34
C SER A 39 -2.85 -26.46 -21.05
N PRO A 40 -3.81 -25.73 -20.45
CA PRO A 40 -4.30 -24.49 -21.03
C PRO A 40 -3.25 -23.36 -20.94
N TYR A 41 -2.10 -23.65 -20.31
CA TYR A 41 -0.99 -22.73 -20.11
C TYR A 41 0.14 -22.97 -21.11
N ALA A 42 0.63 -21.90 -21.72
CA ALA A 42 1.71 -21.93 -22.70
C ALA A 42 3.11 -21.85 -22.07
N GLY A 43 3.23 -21.25 -20.88
CA GLY A 43 4.51 -21.00 -20.23
C GLY A 43 5.20 -19.71 -20.67
N SER A 44 6.08 -19.19 -19.81
CA SER A 44 6.73 -17.89 -19.98
C SER A 44 7.73 -17.87 -21.14
N GLU A 45 8.41 -18.99 -21.41
CA GLU A 45 9.35 -19.13 -22.53
C GLU A 45 8.63 -18.99 -23.88
N ALA A 46 7.42 -19.55 -24.00
CA ALA A 46 6.60 -19.39 -25.20
C ALA A 46 6.26 -17.91 -25.45
N CYS A 47 5.97 -17.15 -24.39
CA CYS A 47 5.72 -15.71 -24.49
C CYS A 47 6.97 -14.94 -24.96
N GLN A 48 8.17 -15.32 -24.51
CA GLN A 48 9.43 -14.64 -24.86
C GLN A 48 9.69 -14.65 -26.37
N THR A 49 9.32 -15.73 -27.06
CA THR A 49 9.57 -15.88 -28.51
C THR A 49 8.94 -14.76 -29.35
N CYS A 50 7.82 -14.19 -28.91
CA CYS A 50 7.16 -13.06 -29.57
C CYS A 50 7.24 -11.74 -28.79
N HIS A 51 7.44 -11.78 -27.47
CA HIS A 51 7.43 -10.63 -26.57
C HIS A 51 8.74 -10.46 -25.81
N GLU A 52 9.87 -10.55 -26.51
CA GLU A 52 11.21 -10.51 -25.95
C GLU A 52 11.47 -9.27 -25.06
N ASP A 53 11.12 -8.07 -25.54
CA ASP A 53 11.34 -6.83 -24.77
C ASP A 53 10.55 -6.81 -23.45
N ILE A 54 9.29 -7.26 -23.49
CA ILE A 54 8.42 -7.32 -22.32
C ILE A 54 8.95 -8.36 -21.34
N PHE A 55 9.37 -9.52 -21.85
CA PHE A 55 9.96 -10.59 -21.04
C PHE A 55 11.22 -10.11 -20.33
N ASN A 56 12.13 -9.46 -21.06
CA ASN A 56 13.38 -8.91 -20.54
C ASN A 56 13.15 -7.77 -19.52
N ALA A 57 12.12 -6.94 -19.73
CA ALA A 57 11.72 -5.91 -18.77
C ALA A 57 11.14 -6.54 -17.49
N PHE A 58 10.24 -7.53 -17.64
CA PHE A 58 9.62 -8.24 -16.54
C PHE A 58 10.65 -9.01 -15.68
N ALA A 59 11.68 -9.60 -16.29
CA ALA A 59 12.75 -10.30 -15.57
C ALA A 59 13.48 -9.40 -14.55
N LYS A 60 13.47 -8.07 -14.75
CA LYS A 60 14.07 -7.07 -13.84
C LYS A 60 13.08 -6.54 -12.79
N ASN A 61 11.83 -6.97 -12.84
CA ASN A 61 10.76 -6.53 -11.97
C ASN A 61 10.70 -7.37 -10.68
N PRO A 62 10.36 -6.80 -9.50
CA PRO A 62 10.06 -7.58 -8.30
C PRO A 62 9.02 -8.71 -8.49
N HIS A 63 8.11 -8.58 -9.46
CA HIS A 63 7.15 -9.62 -9.82
C HIS A 63 7.77 -10.82 -10.54
N HIS A 64 9.02 -10.75 -11.02
CA HIS A 64 9.75 -11.91 -11.54
C HIS A 64 9.93 -13.01 -10.48
N LEU A 65 9.81 -12.68 -9.18
CA LEU A 65 9.76 -13.68 -8.11
C LEU A 65 8.58 -14.66 -8.24
N VAL A 66 7.57 -14.35 -9.05
CA VAL A 66 6.47 -15.27 -9.40
C VAL A 66 6.94 -16.35 -10.38
N GLU A 67 7.92 -16.05 -11.22
CA GLU A 67 8.49 -16.97 -12.22
C GLU A 67 9.37 -18.05 -11.58
N THR A 68 10.02 -17.72 -10.48
CA THR A 68 10.96 -18.61 -9.78
C THR A 68 10.40 -19.25 -8.52
N ASP A 69 9.19 -18.86 -8.11
CA ASP A 69 8.51 -19.28 -6.87
C ASP A 69 9.37 -19.12 -5.60
N ALA A 70 10.35 -18.22 -5.64
CA ALA A 70 11.45 -18.15 -4.67
C ALA A 70 11.12 -17.38 -3.37
N ARG A 71 9.85 -17.23 -2.99
CA ARG A 71 9.47 -16.46 -1.79
C ARG A 71 9.21 -17.38 -0.58
N PRO A 72 9.98 -17.25 0.51
CA PRO A 72 9.71 -18.00 1.75
C PRO A 72 8.31 -17.66 2.30
N GLY A 73 7.44 -18.66 2.46
CA GLY A 73 6.13 -18.52 3.10
C GLY A 73 4.95 -18.22 2.17
N TRP A 74 5.17 -18.03 0.86
CA TRP A 74 4.10 -18.18 -0.13
C TRP A 74 3.97 -19.66 -0.47
N LYS A 75 2.79 -20.27 -0.27
CA LYS A 75 2.54 -21.60 -0.84
C LYS A 75 2.68 -21.45 -2.34
N ALA A 76 3.47 -22.34 -2.94
CA ALA A 76 3.76 -22.40 -4.36
C ALA A 76 2.56 -21.92 -5.19
N GLY A 77 2.70 -20.76 -5.81
CA GLY A 77 1.61 -20.18 -6.61
C GLY A 77 1.29 -21.03 -7.84
N GLY A 78 2.10 -22.07 -8.10
CA GLY A 78 2.01 -22.90 -9.29
C GLY A 78 2.38 -22.14 -10.57
N TRP A 79 3.03 -20.98 -10.43
CA TRP A 79 3.37 -20.09 -11.55
C TRP A 79 4.80 -20.22 -12.04
N GLN A 80 5.59 -21.14 -11.48
CA GLN A 80 6.95 -21.39 -11.94
C GLN A 80 6.94 -21.83 -13.41
N GLY A 81 7.73 -21.15 -14.24
CA GLY A 81 7.76 -21.36 -15.69
C GLY A 81 6.56 -20.75 -16.44
N ARG A 82 5.65 -20.02 -15.77
CA ARG A 82 4.39 -19.52 -16.35
C ARG A 82 3.86 -18.23 -15.72
N ALA A 83 4.73 -17.36 -15.19
CA ALA A 83 4.31 -16.16 -14.46
C ALA A 83 3.50 -15.17 -15.30
N CYS A 84 3.73 -15.07 -16.61
CA CYS A 84 2.96 -14.20 -17.50
C CYS A 84 1.45 -14.46 -17.36
N GLU A 85 1.09 -15.73 -17.27
CA GLU A 85 -0.29 -16.23 -17.25
C GLU A 85 -0.97 -16.01 -15.88
N SER A 86 -0.21 -15.70 -14.83
CA SER A 86 -0.77 -15.25 -13.55
C SER A 86 -1.56 -13.94 -13.68
N CYS A 87 -1.09 -13.04 -14.56
CA CYS A 87 -1.69 -11.74 -14.85
C CYS A 87 -2.47 -11.73 -16.16
N HIS A 88 -2.11 -12.56 -17.13
CA HIS A 88 -2.72 -12.60 -18.47
C HIS A 88 -3.70 -13.76 -18.69
N GLY A 89 -3.84 -14.65 -17.70
CA GLY A 89 -4.67 -15.85 -17.84
C GLY A 89 -4.00 -16.91 -18.73
N PRO A 90 -4.65 -18.07 -18.93
CA PRO A 90 -4.11 -19.14 -19.76
C PRO A 90 -3.95 -18.68 -21.22
N ALA A 91 -2.74 -18.81 -21.77
CA ALA A 91 -2.34 -18.21 -23.04
C ALA A 91 -2.29 -19.19 -24.21
N GLN A 92 -2.58 -20.49 -24.02
CA GLN A 92 -2.44 -21.49 -25.07
C GLN A 92 -3.18 -21.13 -26.37
N LYS A 93 -4.43 -20.65 -26.25
CA LYS A 93 -5.20 -20.19 -27.42
C LYS A 93 -4.56 -19.00 -28.12
N HIS A 94 -4.06 -18.05 -27.34
CA HIS A 94 -3.35 -16.89 -27.87
C HIS A 94 -2.07 -17.27 -28.59
N THR A 95 -1.31 -18.26 -28.10
CA THR A 95 -0.11 -18.73 -28.80
C THR A 95 -0.41 -19.43 -30.13
N GLU A 96 -1.61 -20.01 -30.28
CA GLU A 96 -2.06 -20.67 -31.51
C GLU A 96 -2.65 -19.68 -32.52
N SER A 97 -3.43 -18.71 -32.06
CA SER A 97 -4.12 -17.74 -32.92
C SER A 97 -3.33 -16.46 -33.20
N ALA A 98 -2.36 -16.15 -32.34
CA ALA A 98 -1.70 -14.84 -32.23
C ALA A 98 -2.69 -13.65 -32.04
N SER A 99 -3.95 -13.91 -31.66
CA SER A 99 -4.94 -12.86 -31.47
C SER A 99 -4.90 -12.26 -30.07
N ALA A 100 -4.97 -10.94 -29.97
CA ALA A 100 -5.10 -10.21 -28.71
C ALA A 100 -6.45 -10.43 -28.01
N GLU A 101 -7.47 -10.95 -28.69
CA GLU A 101 -8.76 -11.30 -28.08
C GLU A 101 -8.66 -12.57 -27.20
N ASP A 102 -7.71 -13.45 -27.50
CA ASP A 102 -7.53 -14.73 -26.81
C ASP A 102 -6.69 -14.63 -25.52
N ILE A 103 -6.27 -13.42 -25.14
CA ILE A 103 -5.48 -13.18 -23.94
C ILE A 103 -6.02 -12.00 -23.14
N ARG A 104 -6.03 -12.13 -21.81
CA ARG A 104 -6.42 -11.02 -20.92
C ARG A 104 -5.33 -9.96 -20.96
N ASN A 105 -5.70 -8.69 -21.18
CA ASN A 105 -4.81 -7.56 -20.98
C ASN A 105 -5.31 -6.69 -19.81
N PRO A 106 -4.65 -6.72 -18.63
CA PRO A 106 -5.07 -5.94 -17.46
C PRO A 106 -5.22 -4.43 -17.71
N ALA A 107 -4.48 -3.85 -18.65
CA ALA A 107 -4.59 -2.43 -18.99
C ALA A 107 -5.83 -2.09 -19.83
N LYS A 108 -6.46 -3.09 -20.49
CA LYS A 108 -7.69 -2.93 -21.28
C LYS A 108 -8.96 -3.34 -20.53
N LEU A 109 -8.82 -3.87 -19.30
CA LEU A 109 -9.97 -4.24 -18.47
C LEU A 109 -10.56 -3.01 -17.77
N ALA A 110 -11.85 -3.11 -17.42
CA ALA A 110 -12.45 -2.20 -16.44
C ALA A 110 -11.65 -2.21 -15.13
N ALA A 111 -11.55 -1.07 -14.46
CA ALA A 111 -10.65 -0.89 -13.31
C ALA A 111 -10.88 -1.92 -12.19
N ALA A 112 -12.13 -2.24 -11.87
CA ALA A 112 -12.47 -3.26 -10.88
C ALA A 112 -12.02 -4.68 -11.31
N ALA A 113 -12.10 -5.00 -12.61
CA ALA A 113 -11.66 -6.29 -13.14
C ALA A 113 -10.12 -6.39 -13.16
N ALA A 114 -9.43 -5.33 -13.59
CA ALA A 114 -7.97 -5.22 -13.48
C ALA A 114 -7.50 -5.34 -12.02
N GLY A 115 -8.17 -4.64 -11.11
CA GLY A 115 -7.89 -4.67 -9.68
C GLY A 115 -8.01 -6.07 -9.08
N ARG A 116 -9.03 -6.85 -9.48
CA ARG A 116 -9.19 -8.25 -9.04
C ARG A 116 -8.00 -9.14 -9.40
N VAL A 117 -7.38 -8.93 -10.57
CA VAL A 117 -6.18 -9.69 -10.97
C VAL A 117 -5.05 -9.44 -9.97
N CYS A 118 -4.77 -8.18 -9.66
CA CYS A 118 -3.71 -7.82 -8.71
C CYS A 118 -4.04 -8.24 -7.27
N LEU A 119 -5.30 -8.06 -6.85
CA LEU A 119 -5.76 -8.36 -5.51
C LEU A 119 -5.83 -9.87 -5.23
N SER A 120 -5.83 -10.74 -6.24
CA SER A 120 -5.69 -12.19 -6.02
C SER A 120 -4.45 -12.54 -5.18
N CYS A 121 -3.39 -11.72 -5.28
CA CYS A 121 -2.15 -11.85 -4.51
C CYS A 121 -1.98 -10.73 -3.46
N HIS A 122 -2.40 -9.49 -3.77
CA HIS A 122 -2.09 -8.30 -2.97
C HIS A 122 -3.19 -7.84 -2.01
N LEU A 123 -4.33 -8.56 -1.92
CA LEU A 123 -5.49 -8.14 -1.11
C LEU A 123 -5.15 -7.88 0.37
N ASN A 124 -4.33 -8.76 0.97
CA ASN A 124 -4.02 -8.71 2.41
C ASN A 124 -2.68 -8.04 2.73
N GLN A 125 -2.17 -7.20 1.82
CA GLN A 125 -0.96 -6.43 2.09
C GLN A 125 -1.27 -5.26 3.04
N PRO A 126 -0.37 -4.89 3.97
CA PRO A 126 -0.61 -3.83 4.95
C PRO A 126 -1.06 -2.50 4.33
N THR A 127 -0.49 -2.16 3.17
CA THR A 127 -0.83 -0.93 2.44
C THR A 127 -2.14 -1.02 1.67
N HIS A 128 -2.70 -2.21 1.43
CA HIS A 128 -3.90 -2.41 0.60
C HIS A 128 -5.17 -2.61 1.44
N ALA A 129 -5.07 -2.61 2.77
CA ALA A 129 -6.22 -2.59 3.66
C ALA A 129 -7.09 -1.36 3.37
N GLY A 130 -8.32 -1.60 2.91
CA GLY A 130 -9.26 -0.54 2.47
C GLY A 130 -9.18 -0.19 0.99
N ARG A 131 -8.45 -0.94 0.15
CA ARG A 131 -8.36 -0.67 -1.30
C ARG A 131 -9.68 -0.70 -2.03
N LEU A 132 -10.55 -1.64 -1.68
CA LEU A 132 -11.89 -1.77 -2.27
C LEU A 132 -12.78 -0.57 -1.92
N GLU A 133 -12.55 0.05 -0.77
CA GLU A 133 -13.36 1.16 -0.26
C GLU A 133 -12.77 2.54 -0.53
N SER A 134 -11.59 2.61 -1.11
CA SER A 134 -10.89 3.89 -1.33
C SER A 134 -11.57 4.74 -2.38
N SER A 135 -11.36 6.05 -2.28
CA SER A 135 -11.82 7.00 -3.30
C SER A 135 -11.30 6.63 -4.69
N HIS A 136 -10.05 6.16 -4.82
CA HIS A 136 -9.52 5.67 -6.09
C HIS A 136 -10.29 4.45 -6.64
N ALA A 137 -10.73 3.52 -5.80
CA ALA A 137 -11.59 2.40 -6.26
C ALA A 137 -12.94 2.90 -6.74
N LYS A 138 -13.55 3.79 -5.95
CA LYS A 138 -14.89 4.34 -6.21
C LYS A 138 -14.95 5.24 -7.44
N ASN A 139 -13.80 5.72 -7.92
CA ASN A 139 -13.66 6.56 -9.11
C ASN A 139 -12.90 5.84 -10.25
N ASP A 140 -12.97 4.50 -10.31
CA ASP A 140 -12.44 3.68 -11.41
C ASP A 140 -10.94 3.87 -11.72
N VAL A 141 -10.14 4.27 -10.72
CA VAL A 141 -8.68 4.33 -10.88
C VAL A 141 -8.11 2.92 -10.71
N SER A 142 -7.61 2.32 -11.79
CA SER A 142 -6.96 1.00 -11.78
C SER A 142 -5.56 1.04 -11.17
N CYS A 143 -5.06 -0.09 -10.70
CA CYS A 143 -3.66 -0.26 -10.30
C CYS A 143 -2.69 0.15 -11.43
N THR A 144 -3.02 -0.20 -12.67
CA THR A 144 -2.18 0.06 -13.86
C THR A 144 -2.11 1.53 -14.25
N ALA A 145 -3.01 2.38 -13.75
CA ALA A 145 -2.91 3.83 -13.93
C ALA A 145 -1.68 4.41 -13.21
N CYS A 146 -1.23 3.72 -12.15
CA CYS A 146 -0.13 4.16 -11.31
C CYS A 146 1.10 3.25 -11.36
N HIS A 147 0.90 1.95 -11.59
CA HIS A 147 1.94 0.93 -11.56
C HIS A 147 2.22 0.38 -12.96
N LYS A 148 3.49 0.34 -13.38
CA LYS A 148 3.89 -0.18 -14.71
C LYS A 148 4.66 -1.50 -14.58
N VAL A 149 3.97 -2.62 -14.70
CA VAL A 149 4.57 -3.96 -14.54
C VAL A 149 5.58 -4.29 -15.65
N HIS A 150 5.34 -3.82 -16.87
CA HIS A 150 6.25 -3.98 -18.01
C HIS A 150 7.28 -2.83 -18.14
N GLY A 151 7.40 -1.97 -17.12
CA GLY A 151 8.42 -0.91 -17.12
C GLY A 151 9.81 -1.49 -16.87
N ASN A 152 10.83 -0.92 -17.52
CA ASN A 152 12.23 -1.35 -17.37
C ASN A 152 12.75 -1.09 -15.94
N GLY A 153 13.29 -2.14 -15.31
CA GLY A 153 14.03 -2.07 -14.04
C GLY A 153 13.17 -2.06 -12.76
N PRO A 154 13.79 -2.25 -11.58
CA PRO A 154 13.08 -2.35 -10.29
C PRO A 154 12.34 -1.06 -9.86
N SER A 155 12.71 0.06 -10.49
CA SER A 155 12.09 1.38 -10.32
C SER A 155 11.00 1.68 -11.37
N GLY A 156 10.84 0.83 -12.38
CA GLY A 156 9.80 1.01 -13.42
C GLY A 156 8.39 0.68 -12.91
N LEU A 157 8.28 -0.16 -11.88
CA LEU A 157 6.99 -0.60 -11.33
C LEU A 157 6.23 0.51 -10.59
N VAL A 158 6.96 1.41 -9.92
CA VAL A 158 6.43 2.51 -9.10
C VAL A 158 7.39 3.68 -9.11
N ALA A 159 6.86 4.90 -9.07
CA ALA A 159 7.67 6.07 -8.75
C ALA A 159 8.37 5.88 -7.39
N ARG A 160 9.71 6.03 -7.37
CA ARG A 160 10.54 5.81 -6.16
C ARG A 160 11.07 7.10 -5.54
N THR A 161 11.19 8.17 -6.34
CA THR A 161 11.62 9.47 -5.82
C THR A 161 10.41 10.29 -5.39
N ALA A 162 10.57 11.11 -4.37
CA ALA A 162 9.51 11.99 -3.89
C ALA A 162 8.93 12.86 -5.01
N SER A 163 9.80 13.42 -5.86
CA SER A 163 9.40 14.22 -7.02
C SER A 163 8.58 13.42 -8.04
N ALA A 164 9.00 12.20 -8.40
CA ALA A 164 8.25 11.37 -9.33
C ALA A 164 6.87 10.96 -8.77
N ILE A 165 6.80 10.65 -7.47
CA ILE A 165 5.53 10.36 -6.79
C ILE A 165 4.63 11.60 -6.83
N ASN A 166 5.17 12.77 -6.50
CA ASN A 166 4.42 14.02 -6.50
C ASN A 166 3.89 14.37 -7.89
N GLN A 167 4.70 14.20 -8.93
CA GLN A 167 4.30 14.42 -10.33
C GLN A 167 3.17 13.50 -10.75
N GLN A 168 3.23 12.23 -10.35
CA GLN A 168 2.18 11.26 -10.63
C GLN A 168 0.86 11.67 -9.98
N CYS A 169 0.88 12.07 -8.71
CA CYS A 169 -0.32 12.51 -8.00
C CYS A 169 -0.85 13.85 -8.54
N SER A 170 0.03 14.81 -8.84
CA SER A 170 -0.34 16.16 -9.29
C SER A 170 -0.91 16.18 -10.71
N SER A 171 -0.67 15.13 -11.51
CA SER A 171 -1.29 14.98 -12.83
C SER A 171 -2.83 15.00 -12.80
N CYS A 172 -3.43 14.51 -11.71
CA CYS A 172 -4.88 14.53 -11.48
C CYS A 172 -5.27 15.50 -10.35
N HIS A 173 -4.49 15.57 -9.26
CA HIS A 173 -4.78 16.41 -8.11
C HIS A 173 -4.21 17.84 -8.24
N THR A 174 -4.48 18.48 -9.38
CA THR A 174 -3.93 19.80 -9.74
C THR A 174 -4.32 20.89 -8.74
N GLY A 175 -5.57 20.88 -8.26
CA GLY A 175 -6.04 21.84 -7.25
C GLY A 175 -5.36 21.70 -5.88
N VAL A 176 -4.94 20.49 -5.52
CA VAL A 176 -4.12 20.26 -4.31
C VAL A 176 -2.69 20.72 -4.56
N TRP A 177 -2.13 20.40 -5.74
CA TRP A 177 -0.79 20.83 -6.12
C TRP A 177 -0.64 22.36 -6.14
N ALA A 178 -1.68 23.08 -6.53
CA ALA A 178 -1.71 24.54 -6.46
C ALA A 178 -1.56 25.09 -5.03
N GLN A 179 -2.04 24.37 -4.00
CA GLN A 179 -1.89 24.80 -2.60
C GLN A 179 -0.43 24.80 -2.15
N PHE A 180 0.38 23.89 -2.69
CA PHE A 180 1.82 23.84 -2.44
C PHE A 180 2.60 25.00 -3.09
N GLN A 181 1.96 25.80 -3.95
CA GLN A 181 2.56 27.03 -4.50
C GLN A 181 2.39 28.23 -3.56
N ARG A 182 1.71 28.06 -2.41
CA ARG A 182 1.51 29.13 -1.43
C ARG A 182 2.77 29.34 -0.58
N PRO A 183 3.00 30.54 -0.01
CA PRO A 183 4.23 30.88 0.72
C PRO A 183 4.59 29.96 1.88
N SER A 184 3.59 29.40 2.59
CA SER A 184 3.81 28.44 3.68
C SER A 184 3.23 27.09 3.29
N HIS A 185 4.09 26.11 3.06
CA HIS A 185 3.70 24.75 2.68
C HIS A 185 4.71 23.73 3.23
N HIS A 186 4.29 22.46 3.25
CA HIS A 186 5.22 21.35 3.43
C HIS A 186 6.04 21.17 2.16
N ARG A 187 7.33 20.85 2.29
CA ARG A 187 8.35 20.88 1.21
C ARG A 187 8.24 19.75 0.17
N LEU A 188 7.06 19.58 -0.43
CA LEU A 188 6.80 18.63 -1.51
C LEU A 188 7.36 19.12 -2.87
N PRO A 189 7.20 20.40 -3.27
CA PRO A 189 7.79 20.92 -4.51
C PRO A 189 9.32 20.81 -4.56
N GLU A 190 9.98 20.94 -3.41
CA GLU A 190 11.43 20.82 -3.27
C GLU A 190 11.89 19.35 -3.20
N GLY A 191 10.97 18.39 -3.26
CA GLY A 191 11.29 16.96 -3.25
C GLY A 191 11.76 16.41 -1.90
N ALA A 192 11.61 17.16 -0.81
CA ALA A 192 11.99 16.70 0.53
C ALA A 192 10.99 15.68 1.12
N MET A 193 9.78 15.63 0.56
CA MET A 193 8.72 14.70 0.95
C MET A 193 7.75 14.49 -0.19
N SER A 194 6.86 13.52 -0.03
CA SER A 194 5.90 13.11 -1.04
C SER A 194 4.47 13.01 -0.51
N CYS A 195 3.50 12.95 -1.42
CA CYS A 195 2.09 12.75 -1.03
C CYS A 195 1.90 11.49 -0.16
N VAL A 196 2.68 10.44 -0.41
CA VAL A 196 2.56 9.15 0.29
C VAL A 196 3.20 9.14 1.68
N ASP A 197 3.87 10.21 2.09
CA ASP A 197 4.32 10.37 3.49
C ASP A 197 3.15 10.70 4.43
N CYS A 198 2.04 11.20 3.87
CA CYS A 198 0.83 11.54 4.62
C CYS A 198 -0.40 10.75 4.16
N HIS A 199 -0.49 10.32 2.90
CA HIS A 199 -1.64 9.61 2.34
C HIS A 199 -1.30 8.16 1.98
N ASN A 200 -2.27 7.25 2.10
CA ASN A 200 -2.19 5.94 1.50
C ASN A 200 -3.08 5.93 0.24
N PRO A 201 -2.48 5.95 -0.97
CA PRO A 201 -3.24 6.00 -2.22
C PRO A 201 -4.04 4.72 -2.47
N HIS A 202 -3.72 3.63 -1.79
CA HIS A 202 -4.49 2.40 -1.90
C HIS A 202 -5.75 2.46 -1.04
N GLY A 203 -5.67 2.88 0.22
CA GLY A 203 -6.72 2.62 1.20
C GLY A 203 -6.36 3.12 2.61
N SER A 204 -7.27 3.75 3.33
CA SER A 204 -7.13 4.03 4.76
C SER A 204 -8.51 4.20 5.37
N ILE A 205 -8.66 3.77 6.62
CA ILE A 205 -9.88 3.99 7.41
C ILE A 205 -10.03 5.45 7.87
N ARG A 206 -9.01 6.28 7.63
CA ARG A 206 -9.02 7.68 8.03
C ARG A 206 -9.56 8.62 6.95
N PRO A 207 -10.13 9.77 7.36
CA PRO A 207 -10.56 10.80 6.42
C PRO A 207 -9.46 11.17 5.43
N ALA A 208 -9.89 11.44 4.19
CA ALA A 208 -9.02 11.81 3.08
C ALA A 208 -7.85 10.84 2.83
N MET A 209 -8.03 9.55 3.14
CA MET A 209 -7.02 8.50 2.90
C MET A 209 -5.69 8.75 3.62
N THR A 210 -5.71 9.47 4.75
CA THR A 210 -4.50 9.78 5.50
C THR A 210 -3.92 8.55 6.19
N GLN A 211 -2.59 8.46 6.24
CA GLN A 211 -1.90 7.36 6.91
C GLN A 211 -2.04 7.46 8.42
N ALA A 212 -1.95 6.29 9.06
CA ALA A 212 -1.71 6.20 10.47
C ALA A 212 -0.24 5.91 10.76
N PHE A 213 0.22 6.42 11.88
CA PHE A 213 1.56 6.18 12.41
C PHE A 213 1.44 5.51 13.79
N GLY A 214 2.28 4.50 14.06
CA GLY A 214 2.30 3.79 15.33
C GLY A 214 0.92 3.26 15.76
N ALA A 215 0.59 3.43 17.04
CA ALA A 215 -0.66 3.01 17.69
C ALA A 215 -1.90 3.78 17.19
N ASN A 216 -2.13 3.78 15.88
CA ASN A 216 -3.19 4.48 15.18
C ASN A 216 -3.20 6.01 15.48
N GLU A 217 -2.05 6.68 15.39
CA GLU A 217 -1.94 8.14 15.57
C GLU A 217 -1.88 8.89 14.25
N PRO A 218 -2.34 10.16 14.17
CA PRO A 218 -2.28 10.95 12.95
C PRO A 218 -0.87 10.97 12.34
N GLY A 219 -0.78 10.80 11.01
CA GLY A 219 0.51 10.75 10.31
C GLY A 219 1.42 11.95 10.57
N CYS A 220 0.86 13.12 10.93
CA CYS A 220 1.60 14.32 11.31
C CYS A 220 2.66 14.04 12.39
N LEU A 221 2.36 13.17 13.36
CA LEU A 221 3.22 12.89 14.50
C LEU A 221 4.44 12.01 14.17
N LYS A 222 4.51 11.46 12.94
CA LYS A 222 5.71 10.80 12.43
C LYS A 222 6.91 11.78 12.38
N CYS A 223 6.63 13.05 12.09
CA CYS A 223 7.64 14.11 12.00
C CYS A 223 7.47 15.15 13.11
N HIS A 224 6.24 15.48 13.50
CA HIS A 224 5.92 16.40 14.58
C HIS A 224 5.74 15.69 15.93
N GLY A 225 6.67 14.79 16.25
CA GLY A 225 6.59 13.93 17.45
C GLY A 225 6.61 14.73 18.75
N GLU A 226 7.19 15.92 18.75
CA GLU A 226 7.20 16.83 19.89
C GLU A 226 5.82 17.41 20.23
N LYS A 227 4.80 17.16 19.37
CA LYS A 227 3.40 17.57 19.58
C LYS A 227 2.48 16.41 19.99
N ARG A 228 3.01 15.19 20.14
CA ARG A 228 2.23 13.97 20.38
C ARG A 228 1.53 13.95 21.74
N GLY A 229 2.15 14.51 22.78
CA GLY A 229 1.71 14.31 24.16
C GLY A 229 1.89 12.85 24.63
N PRO A 230 1.23 12.44 25.74
CA PRO A 230 0.30 13.24 26.53
C PRO A 230 1.01 14.39 27.26
N PHE A 231 0.42 15.58 27.25
CA PHE A 231 0.90 16.70 28.04
C PHE A 231 0.19 16.72 29.41
N ALA A 232 0.84 17.26 30.45
CA ALA A 232 0.16 17.43 31.75
C ALA A 232 -1.05 18.37 31.63
N PHE A 233 -0.93 19.37 30.76
CA PHE A 233 -1.99 20.29 30.36
C PHE A 233 -2.10 20.25 28.84
N GLU A 234 -3.14 19.59 28.33
CA GLU A 234 -3.40 19.48 26.90
C GLU A 234 -4.26 20.63 26.38
N HIS A 235 -4.02 21.03 25.14
CA HIS A 235 -4.94 21.91 24.43
C HIS A 235 -6.01 21.04 23.73
N ALA A 236 -7.25 21.10 24.22
CA ALA A 236 -8.32 20.20 23.80
C ALA A 236 -8.51 20.07 22.26
N PRO A 237 -8.48 21.15 21.46
CA PRO A 237 -8.59 21.04 20.00
C PRO A 237 -7.49 20.17 19.37
N VAL A 238 -6.27 20.19 19.91
CA VAL A 238 -5.16 19.39 19.39
C VAL A 238 -5.42 17.89 19.59
N ARG A 239 -6.00 17.50 20.72
CA ARG A 239 -6.31 16.10 21.04
C ARG A 239 -7.57 15.60 20.34
N PHE A 240 -8.62 16.41 20.26
CA PHE A 240 -9.94 15.94 19.82
C PHE A 240 -10.33 16.35 18.39
N GLU A 241 -9.94 17.54 17.94
CA GLU A 241 -10.26 18.04 16.59
C GLU A 241 -9.13 17.77 15.60
N GLY A 242 -7.91 17.56 16.11
CA GLY A 242 -6.71 17.24 15.35
C GLY A 242 -6.04 18.47 14.74
N CYS A 243 -4.88 18.27 14.11
CA CYS A 243 -4.00 19.36 13.67
C CYS A 243 -4.65 20.30 12.63
N ARG A 244 -5.61 19.79 11.86
CA ARG A 244 -6.26 20.51 10.76
C ARG A 244 -7.33 21.52 11.20
N SER A 245 -7.70 21.56 12.48
CA SER A 245 -8.55 22.64 13.00
C SER A 245 -7.84 24.00 12.89
N CYS A 246 -6.51 24.01 13.03
CA CYS A 246 -5.69 25.20 12.95
C CYS A 246 -4.80 25.28 11.69
N HIS A 247 -4.43 24.13 11.11
CA HIS A 247 -3.45 24.06 10.01
C HIS A 247 -4.03 23.63 8.66
N GLU A 248 -3.53 24.22 7.58
CA GLU A 248 -3.73 23.81 6.19
C GLU A 248 -2.51 22.99 5.71
N PRO A 249 -2.54 21.65 5.79
CA PRO A 249 -1.34 20.83 5.63
C PRO A 249 -0.75 20.80 4.21
N HIS A 250 -1.47 21.24 3.18
CA HIS A 250 -0.89 21.34 1.83
C HIS A 250 -0.25 22.70 1.60
N GLY A 251 -0.86 23.77 2.09
CA GLY A 251 -0.25 25.10 2.07
C GLY A 251 -1.25 26.22 2.35
N SER A 252 -0.75 27.28 2.97
CA SER A 252 -1.50 28.48 3.32
C SER A 252 -0.75 29.73 2.88
N ALA A 253 -1.49 30.81 2.66
CA ALA A 253 -0.92 32.16 2.57
C ALA A 253 -0.33 32.61 3.93
N ASN A 254 -0.76 31.99 5.03
CA ASN A 254 -0.42 32.40 6.38
C ASN A 254 0.79 31.61 6.91
N PRO A 255 1.71 32.27 7.65
CA PRO A 255 2.86 31.61 8.28
C PRO A 255 2.45 30.38 9.10
N ARG A 256 3.33 29.37 9.14
CA ARG A 256 3.10 28.09 9.86
C ARG A 256 1.86 27.33 9.36
N MET A 257 1.43 27.62 8.13
CA MET A 257 0.29 27.00 7.47
C MET A 257 -1.02 27.20 8.25
N LEU A 258 -1.22 28.35 8.88
CA LEU A 258 -2.45 28.59 9.66
C LEU A 258 -3.67 28.79 8.76
N ALA A 259 -4.82 28.30 9.19
CA ALA A 259 -6.09 28.45 8.49
C ALA A 259 -6.63 29.89 8.53
N ARG A 260 -6.08 30.74 9.41
CA ARG A 260 -6.43 32.16 9.53
C ARG A 260 -5.17 33.02 9.51
N GLN A 261 -5.29 34.19 8.92
CA GLN A 261 -4.22 35.18 8.84
C GLN A 261 -3.89 35.76 10.21
N GLU A 262 -4.91 36.22 10.93
CA GLU A 262 -4.77 36.79 12.26
C GLU A 262 -4.86 35.69 13.33
N VAL A 263 -3.79 35.53 14.11
CA VAL A 263 -3.71 34.54 15.20
C VAL A 263 -4.87 34.70 16.18
N ARG A 264 -5.25 35.94 16.50
CA ARG A 264 -6.42 36.25 17.34
C ARG A 264 -7.69 35.57 16.83
N ASN A 265 -7.95 35.68 15.53
CA ASN A 265 -9.20 35.19 14.96
C ASN A 265 -9.25 33.66 15.04
N LEU A 266 -8.11 32.98 14.84
CA LEU A 266 -8.03 31.53 15.05
C LEU A 266 -8.38 31.14 16.49
N CYS A 267 -7.84 31.85 17.48
CA CYS A 267 -8.15 31.57 18.89
C CYS A 267 -9.62 31.86 19.22
N LEU A 268 -10.15 32.97 18.72
CA LEU A 268 -11.51 33.42 19.04
C LEU A 268 -12.62 32.58 18.39
N GLU A 269 -12.31 31.68 17.46
CA GLU A 269 -13.29 30.70 16.96
C GLU A 269 -13.82 29.80 18.07
N CYS A 270 -12.95 29.43 19.02
CA CYS A 270 -13.35 28.64 20.19
C CYS A 270 -13.40 29.48 21.48
N HIS A 271 -12.56 30.52 21.58
CA HIS A 271 -12.49 31.40 22.75
C HIS A 271 -13.39 32.64 22.64
N ALA A 272 -14.60 32.49 22.06
CA ALA A 272 -15.56 33.58 21.88
C ALA A 272 -16.32 33.97 23.17
N ASN A 273 -16.56 33.00 24.07
CA ASN A 273 -17.30 33.19 25.33
C ASN A 273 -16.39 33.57 26.50
N LEU A 274 -15.43 34.44 26.25
CA LEU A 274 -14.69 35.07 27.32
C LEU A 274 -15.59 36.16 27.95
N PRO A 275 -15.60 36.31 29.29
CA PRO A 275 -16.49 37.27 29.96
C PRO A 275 -16.42 38.64 29.29
N ARG A 276 -17.58 39.26 29.04
CA ARG A 276 -17.64 40.62 28.50
C ARG A 276 -16.75 41.52 29.34
N VAL A 277 -15.77 42.15 28.69
CA VAL A 277 -15.04 43.28 29.25
C VAL A 277 -16.06 44.35 29.61
N THR A 278 -16.32 44.51 30.91
CA THR A 278 -17.03 45.67 31.44
C THR A 278 -16.00 46.75 31.75
N ASN A 279 -16.42 48.01 31.83
CA ASN A 279 -15.52 49.14 32.10
C ASN A 279 -14.78 49.03 33.45
N THR A 280 -15.14 48.05 34.29
CA THR A 280 -14.52 47.71 35.57
C THR A 280 -13.62 46.46 35.52
N ASN A 281 -13.65 45.68 34.43
CA ASN A 281 -12.82 44.49 34.21
C ASN A 281 -12.40 44.38 32.74
N ALA A 282 -11.26 45.00 32.40
CA ALA A 282 -10.62 44.97 31.07
C ALA A 282 -9.96 43.61 30.71
N ALA A 283 -10.43 42.54 31.35
CA ALA A 283 -9.72 41.30 31.56
C ALA A 283 -10.50 40.13 30.95
N LEU A 284 -10.00 39.50 29.88
CA LEU A 284 -10.53 38.20 29.41
C LEU A 284 -9.72 37.07 30.06
N GLY A 285 -10.34 36.16 30.81
CA GLY A 285 -9.63 34.98 31.34
C GLY A 285 -10.11 34.54 32.71
N VAL A 286 -9.77 33.30 33.08
CA VAL A 286 -10.15 32.67 34.36
C VAL A 286 -9.01 32.63 35.38
N VAL A 287 -7.79 33.07 35.01
CA VAL A 287 -6.60 33.02 35.88
C VAL A 287 -5.92 34.39 35.90
N PRO A 288 -5.81 35.05 37.07
CA PRO A 288 -5.13 36.33 37.20
C PRO A 288 -3.61 36.26 36.91
N PRO A 289 -3.03 37.35 36.39
CA PRO A 289 -3.72 38.52 35.88
C PRO A 289 -4.20 38.23 34.45
N ALA A 290 -5.51 38.15 34.27
CA ALA A 290 -6.14 38.07 32.96
C ALA A 290 -6.24 39.52 32.46
N PHE A 291 -5.46 39.95 31.48
CA PHE A 291 -5.41 41.35 31.01
C PHE A 291 -5.54 41.43 29.49
N HIS A 292 -6.57 40.81 28.94
CA HIS A 292 -6.72 40.73 27.49
C HIS A 292 -7.57 41.89 26.93
N ASP A 293 -6.98 43.09 26.83
CA ASP A 293 -7.61 44.19 26.07
C ASP A 293 -7.33 44.03 24.57
N LEU A 294 -8.21 43.30 23.89
CA LEU A 294 -8.08 43.05 22.45
C LEU A 294 -8.20 44.31 21.57
N ARG A 295 -8.57 45.47 22.12
CA ARG A 295 -8.52 46.76 21.41
C ARG A 295 -7.08 47.22 21.27
N SER A 296 -6.21 46.90 22.22
CA SER A 296 -4.78 47.19 22.14
C SER A 296 -4.07 46.18 21.22
N PRO A 297 -3.28 46.63 20.23
CA PRO A 297 -2.49 45.74 19.37
C PRO A 297 -1.59 44.76 20.13
N ARG A 298 -1.11 45.16 21.32
CA ARG A 298 -0.24 44.34 22.19
C ARG A 298 -0.87 43.01 22.57
N PHE A 299 -2.19 42.95 22.75
CA PHE A 299 -2.91 41.75 23.21
C PHE A 299 -3.60 41.00 22.08
N ARG A 300 -3.42 41.41 20.82
CA ARG A 300 -3.99 40.71 19.64
C ARG A 300 -3.15 39.50 19.24
N ASN A 301 -1.88 39.42 19.60
CA ASN A 301 -1.08 38.22 19.38
C ASN A 301 -1.05 37.33 20.63
N CYS A 302 -2.05 36.45 20.74
CA CYS A 302 -2.23 35.55 21.88
C CYS A 302 -0.98 34.72 22.19
N THR A 303 -0.21 34.34 21.15
CA THR A 303 0.97 33.46 21.30
C THR A 303 2.19 34.13 21.93
N VAL A 304 2.16 35.44 22.16
CA VAL A 304 3.22 36.14 22.92
C VAL A 304 3.23 35.67 24.38
N CYS A 305 2.04 35.46 24.96
CA CYS A 305 1.87 34.99 26.33
C CYS A 305 1.54 33.49 26.38
N HIS A 306 0.64 33.02 25.51
CA HIS A 306 0.24 31.61 25.42
C HIS A 306 1.16 30.87 24.47
N GLN A 307 2.38 30.57 24.92
CA GLN A 307 3.45 30.07 24.06
C GLN A 307 3.38 28.55 23.80
N LYS A 308 2.65 27.80 24.63
CA LYS A 308 2.58 26.34 24.58
C LYS A 308 1.25 25.83 24.03
N ILE A 309 0.69 26.49 23.02
CA ILE A 309 -0.63 26.18 22.40
C ILE A 309 -0.84 24.75 21.90
N HIS A 310 0.19 23.89 21.86
CA HIS A 310 0.04 22.48 21.50
C HIS A 310 -0.07 21.54 22.72
N GLY A 311 0.17 22.07 23.92
CA GLY A 311 0.26 21.33 25.16
C GLY A 311 1.46 21.76 26.01
N SER A 312 1.33 21.66 27.32
CA SER A 312 2.30 22.11 28.32
C SER A 312 2.46 21.07 29.43
N HIS A 313 3.70 20.82 29.85
CA HIS A 313 3.98 20.00 31.04
C HIS A 313 4.17 20.84 32.31
N VAL A 314 4.19 22.18 32.19
CA VAL A 314 4.64 23.08 33.25
C VAL A 314 3.47 23.88 33.82
N ASP A 315 2.69 24.52 32.96
CA ASP A 315 1.56 25.37 33.37
C ASP A 315 0.46 25.36 32.29
N ARG A 316 -0.79 25.26 32.74
CA ARG A 316 -2.01 25.37 31.94
C ARG A 316 -2.18 26.75 31.30
N ASN A 317 -1.67 27.82 31.92
CA ASN A 317 -1.81 29.21 31.45
C ASN A 317 -0.98 29.49 30.19
N LEU A 318 0.00 28.65 29.89
CA LEU A 318 0.75 28.74 28.64
C LEU A 318 -0.09 28.30 27.42
N LEU A 319 -1.28 27.75 27.65
CA LEU A 319 -2.24 27.35 26.61
C LEU A 319 -3.27 28.45 26.30
N ARG A 320 -3.67 29.24 27.30
CA ARG A 320 -4.89 30.09 27.28
C ARG A 320 -4.82 31.26 28.24
#